data_AF-A0A135VKX6-F1
#
_entry.id   AF-A0A135VKX6-F1
#
_cell.length_a   1.000
_cell.length_b   1.000
_cell.length_c   1.000
_cell.angle_alpha   90.00
_cell.angle_beta   90.00
_cell.angle_gamma   90.00
#
_symmetry.space_group_name_H-M   'P 1'
#
loop_
_entity.id
_entity.type
_entity.pdbx_description
1 polymer ?
#
loop_
_entity_poly.entity_id
_entity_poly.type
_entity_poly.pdbx_seq_one_letter_code
_entity_poly.pdbx_strand_id
1 'polypeptide(L)'
;MSGTEAEIISIMKDQIQVEQDTLNRLVNLEEQAKEPAVRLAFMELRLDTWKHIKFLEGMIEHMTSTPCDQWSAKVARYSGRVRLEREIDSLMLDEGEMKNLLDRALEKISDPVVQLLIEHLKDEEESHLDYLSKWVRLIQQTPLQPKKGTKGTDIVCEAE
;
A
#
# COMPACT_ATOMS: atom_id res chain seq x y z
N MET A 1 -13.51 -14.30 15.19
CA MET A 1 -13.84 -13.03 14.51
C MET A 1 -15.14 -12.50 15.06
N SER A 2 -15.20 -11.21 15.39
CA SER A 2 -16.47 -10.54 15.67
C SER A 2 -17.33 -10.48 14.40
N GLY A 3 -18.66 -10.34 14.55
CA GLY A 3 -19.57 -10.22 13.39
C GLY A 3 -19.18 -9.08 12.43
N THR A 4 -18.66 -7.98 12.99
CA THR A 4 -18.20 -6.81 12.23
C THR A 4 -16.92 -7.09 11.43
N GLU A 5 -15.96 -7.85 11.96
CA GLU A 5 -14.73 -8.22 11.22
C GLU A 5 -15.07 -9.11 10.01
N ALA A 6 -16.04 -10.02 10.16
CA ALA A 6 -16.48 -10.89 9.07
C ALA A 6 -17.18 -10.11 7.94
N GLU A 7 -17.99 -9.11 8.31
CA GLU A 7 -18.64 -8.21 7.36
C GLU A 7 -17.62 -7.37 6.57
N ILE A 8 -16.63 -6.79 7.27
CA ILE A 8 -15.55 -6.02 6.63
C ILE A 8 -14.78 -6.90 5.63
N ILE A 9 -14.42 -8.13 6.02
CA ILE A 9 -13.72 -9.06 5.12
C ILE A 9 -14.58 -9.41 3.91
N SER A 10 -15.89 -9.57 4.07
CA SER A 10 -16.80 -9.81 2.93
C SER A 10 -16.78 -8.63 1.95
N ILE A 11 -16.91 -7.40 2.46
CA ILE A 11 -16.86 -6.18 1.62
C ILE A 11 -15.52 -6.09 0.88
N MET A 12 -14.40 -6.38 1.55
CA MET A 12 -13.08 -6.38 0.91
C MET A 12 -12.98 -7.42 -0.21
N LYS A 13 -13.57 -8.61 -0.05
CA LYS A 13 -13.61 -9.62 -1.11
C LYS A 13 -14.45 -9.19 -2.29
N ASP A 14 -15.60 -8.56 -2.04
CA ASP A 14 -16.45 -8.01 -3.10
C ASP A 14 -15.72 -6.91 -3.87
N GLN A 15 -14.99 -6.02 -3.18
CA GLN A 15 -14.14 -5.02 -3.81
C GLN A 15 -13.03 -5.67 -4.66
N ILE A 16 -12.33 -6.70 -4.16
CA ILE A 16 -11.30 -7.43 -4.92
C ILE A 16 -11.89 -7.96 -6.24
N GLN A 17 -13.11 -8.50 -6.21
CA GLN A 17 -13.76 -9.00 -7.43
C GLN A 17 -13.99 -7.89 -8.45
N VAL A 18 -14.50 -6.74 -8.02
CA VAL A 18 -14.71 -5.57 -8.90
C VAL A 18 -13.40 -5.06 -9.49
N GLU A 19 -12.35 -4.97 -8.67
CA GLU A 19 -11.02 -4.55 -9.11
C GLU A 19 -10.42 -5.56 -10.10
N GLN A 20 -10.59 -6.88 -9.87
CA GLN A 20 -10.08 -7.91 -10.77
C GLN A 20 -10.76 -7.85 -12.15
N ASP A 21 -12.07 -7.65 -12.19
CA ASP A 21 -12.83 -7.48 -13.43
C ASP A 21 -12.41 -6.20 -14.17
N THR A 22 -12.18 -5.12 -13.41
CA THR A 22 -11.67 -3.84 -13.94
C THR A 22 -10.27 -4.00 -14.51
N LEU A 23 -9.38 -4.72 -13.83
CA LEU A 23 -8.01 -4.99 -14.26
C LEU A 23 -7.99 -5.70 -15.61
N ASN A 24 -8.78 -6.77 -15.73
CA ASN A 24 -8.89 -7.54 -16.96
C ASN A 24 -9.38 -6.66 -18.13
N ARG A 25 -10.32 -5.75 -17.87
CA ARG A 25 -10.80 -4.80 -18.88
C ARG A 25 -9.71 -3.79 -19.27
N LEU A 26 -8.97 -3.25 -18.30
CA LEU A 26 -7.91 -2.26 -18.54
C LEU A 26 -6.76 -2.82 -19.36
N VAL A 27 -6.35 -4.08 -19.14
CA VAL A 27 -5.37 -4.78 -19.99
C VAL A 27 -5.78 -4.74 -21.46
N ASN A 28 -7.03 -5.12 -21.75
CA ASN A 28 -7.54 -5.13 -23.12
C ASN A 28 -7.61 -3.72 -23.73
N LEU A 29 -8.00 -2.71 -22.95
CA LEU A 29 -8.08 -1.32 -23.40
C LEU A 29 -6.69 -0.74 -23.69
N GLU A 30 -5.70 -1.04 -22.84
CA GLU A 30 -4.31 -0.64 -23.02
C GLU A 30 -3.74 -1.23 -24.33
N GLU A 31 -3.92 -2.54 -24.57
CA GLU A 31 -3.44 -3.21 -25.79
C GLU A 31 -4.08 -2.65 -27.07
N GLN A 32 -5.35 -2.24 -27.00
CA GLN A 32 -6.07 -1.67 -28.13
C GLN A 32 -5.76 -0.18 -28.38
N ALA A 33 -5.16 0.52 -27.40
CA ALA A 33 -4.90 1.95 -27.47
C ALA A 33 -3.79 2.28 -28.48
N LYS A 34 -4.20 2.89 -29.60
CA LYS A 34 -3.28 3.35 -30.66
C LYS A 34 -2.53 4.62 -30.27
N GLU A 35 -3.18 5.52 -29.54
CA GLU A 35 -2.60 6.76 -29.03
C GLU A 35 -1.71 6.48 -27.81
N PRO A 36 -0.42 6.89 -27.81
CA PRO A 36 0.49 6.65 -26.69
C PRO A 36 -0.01 7.24 -25.36
N ALA A 37 -0.56 8.46 -25.38
CA ALA A 37 -1.06 9.12 -24.16
C ALA A 37 -2.24 8.35 -23.54
N VAL A 38 -3.15 7.83 -24.37
CA VAL A 38 -4.28 7.01 -23.92
C VAL A 38 -3.78 5.68 -23.34
N ARG A 39 -2.76 5.09 -23.95
CA ARG A 39 -2.14 3.86 -23.43
C ARG A 39 -1.51 4.08 -22.06
N LEU A 40 -0.80 5.19 -21.86
CA LEU A 40 -0.25 5.57 -20.56
C LEU A 40 -1.36 5.72 -19.51
N ALA A 41 -2.47 6.38 -19.85
CA ALA A 41 -3.59 6.52 -18.93
C ALA A 41 -4.22 5.16 -18.53
N PHE A 42 -4.38 4.22 -19.46
CA PHE A 42 -4.86 2.87 -19.11
C PHE A 42 -3.84 2.05 -18.33
N MET A 43 -2.55 2.20 -18.64
CA MET A 43 -1.47 1.56 -17.90
C MET A 43 -1.48 2.03 -16.43
N GLU A 44 -1.64 3.33 -16.19
CA GLU A 44 -1.72 3.93 -14.86
C GLU A 44 -2.85 3.30 -14.05
N LEU A 45 -4.08 3.37 -14.58
CA LEU A 45 -5.26 2.78 -13.95
C LEU A 45 -5.07 1.28 -13.70
N ARG A 46 -4.41 0.55 -14.62
CA ARG A 46 -4.16 -0.89 -14.47
C ARG A 46 -3.23 -1.15 -13.28
N LEU A 47 -2.14 -0.39 -13.15
CA LEU A 47 -1.19 -0.54 -12.06
C LEU A 47 -1.84 -0.19 -10.72
N ASP A 48 -2.67 0.84 -10.69
CA ASP A 48 -3.44 1.24 -9.50
C ASP A 48 -4.47 0.20 -9.07
N THR A 49 -5.27 -0.31 -10.01
CA THR A 49 -6.21 -1.39 -9.75
C THR A 49 -5.49 -2.64 -9.20
N TRP A 50 -4.34 -3.00 -9.79
CA TRP A 50 -3.53 -4.11 -9.28
C TRP A 50 -3.00 -3.84 -7.86
N LYS A 51 -2.52 -2.62 -7.60
CA LYS A 51 -2.09 -2.16 -6.27
C LYS A 51 -3.22 -2.32 -5.26
N HIS A 52 -4.43 -1.86 -5.57
CA HIS A 52 -5.60 -1.99 -4.69
C HIS A 52 -5.92 -3.44 -4.33
N ILE A 53 -5.89 -4.35 -5.31
CA ILE A 53 -6.10 -5.79 -5.05
C ILE A 53 -5.08 -6.30 -4.04
N LYS A 54 -3.79 -5.98 -4.22
CA LYS A 54 -2.72 -6.43 -3.31
C LYS A 54 -2.83 -5.84 -1.91
N PHE A 55 -3.24 -4.58 -1.80
CA PHE A 55 -3.53 -3.97 -0.50
C PHE A 55 -4.70 -4.66 0.20
N LEU A 56 -5.80 -4.94 -0.52
CA LEU A 56 -6.97 -5.63 0.04
C LEU A 56 -6.63 -7.06 0.49
N GLU A 57 -5.89 -7.82 -0.33
CA GLU A 57 -5.39 -9.15 0.04
C GLU A 57 -4.54 -9.09 1.32
N GLY A 58 -3.60 -8.15 1.41
CA GLY A 58 -2.75 -7.97 2.58
C GLY A 58 -3.51 -7.55 3.83
N MET A 59 -4.58 -6.74 3.70
CA MET A 59 -5.45 -6.38 4.82
C MET A 59 -6.24 -7.58 5.34
N ILE A 60 -6.79 -8.41 4.45
CA ILE A 60 -7.47 -9.65 4.83
C ILE A 60 -6.49 -10.58 5.56
N GLU A 61 -5.28 -10.77 5.02
CA GLU A 61 -4.23 -11.56 5.67
C GLU A 61 -3.89 -11.02 7.07
N HIS A 62 -3.72 -9.70 7.21
CA HIS A 62 -3.45 -9.06 8.49
C HIS A 62 -4.56 -9.28 9.53
N MET A 63 -5.82 -9.22 9.10
CA MET A 63 -6.99 -9.40 9.97
C MET A 63 -7.25 -10.85 10.35
N THR A 64 -6.80 -11.81 9.52
CA THR A 64 -7.07 -13.24 9.71
C THR A 64 -5.89 -14.01 10.32
N SER A 65 -4.67 -13.53 10.13
CA SER A 65 -3.46 -14.20 10.61
C SER A 65 -3.21 -13.94 12.09
N THR A 66 -3.16 -15.02 12.88
CA THR A 66 -2.73 -14.95 14.29
C THR A 66 -1.35 -15.60 14.43
N PRO A 67 -0.31 -14.89 14.89
CA PRO A 67 0.99 -15.52 15.12
C PRO A 67 0.91 -16.55 16.26
N CYS A 68 1.37 -17.77 15.98
CA CYS A 68 1.39 -18.88 16.95
C CYS A 68 2.36 -18.63 18.11
N ASP A 69 3.48 -17.97 17.85
CA ASP A 69 4.45 -17.56 18.88
C ASP A 69 4.45 -16.05 19.03
N GLN A 70 3.79 -15.57 20.09
CA GLN A 70 3.67 -14.14 20.41
C GLN A 70 5.01 -13.52 20.83
N TRP A 71 5.98 -14.30 21.34
CA TRP A 71 7.30 -13.80 21.69
C TRP A 71 8.17 -13.62 20.46
N SER A 72 8.33 -14.65 19.63
CA SER A 72 9.07 -14.52 18.36
C SER A 72 8.42 -13.48 17.45
N ALA A 73 7.10 -13.39 17.41
CA ALA A 73 6.39 -12.34 16.68
C ALA A 73 6.67 -10.94 17.25
N LYS A 74 6.79 -10.79 18.58
CA LYS A 74 7.12 -9.50 19.22
C LYS A 74 8.55 -9.07 18.90
N VAL A 75 9.52 -9.99 19.01
CA VAL A 75 10.93 -9.72 18.69
C VAL A 75 11.08 -9.39 17.20
N ALA A 76 10.46 -10.18 16.31
CA ALA A 76 10.46 -9.93 14.87
C ALA A 76 9.81 -8.59 14.50
N ARG A 77 8.70 -8.22 15.15
CA ARG A 77 8.08 -6.90 14.98
C ARG A 77 9.01 -5.79 15.44
N TYR A 78 9.68 -5.93 16.59
CA TYR A 78 10.58 -4.89 17.09
C TYR A 78 11.79 -4.68 16.16
N SER A 79 12.49 -5.76 15.79
CA SER A 79 13.64 -5.67 14.86
C SER A 79 13.21 -5.20 13.48
N GLY A 80 12.06 -5.67 13.00
CA GLY A 80 11.43 -5.23 11.76
C GLY A 80 11.13 -3.73 11.77
N ARG A 81 10.59 -3.18 12.86
CA ARG A 81 10.27 -1.75 12.98
C ARG A 81 11.50 -0.85 12.90
N VAL A 82 12.56 -1.15 13.66
CA VAL A 82 13.77 -0.31 13.66
C VAL A 82 14.43 -0.30 12.28
N ARG A 83 14.44 -1.44 11.57
CA ARG A 83 14.91 -1.50 10.19
C ARG A 83 13.99 -0.71 9.27
N LEU A 84 12.68 -0.92 9.38
CA LEU A 84 11.66 -0.30 8.53
C LEU A 84 11.66 1.22 8.65
N GLU A 85 11.85 1.79 9.85
CA GLU A 85 11.94 3.25 10.04
C GLU A 85 13.06 3.86 9.19
N ARG A 86 14.25 3.25 9.20
CA ARG A 86 15.39 3.74 8.41
C ARG A 86 15.15 3.65 6.90
N GLU A 87 14.53 2.55 6.46
CA GLU A 87 14.19 2.36 5.05
C GLU A 87 13.10 3.35 4.63
N ILE A 88 12.10 3.61 5.48
CA ILE A 88 11.06 4.61 5.20
C ILE A 88 11.67 6.01 5.11
N ASP A 89 12.59 6.38 6.01
CA ASP A 89 13.27 7.68 5.94
C ASP A 89 14.04 7.84 4.63
N SER A 90 14.71 6.76 4.16
CA SER A 90 15.38 6.76 2.86
C SER A 90 14.38 6.92 1.71
N LEU A 91 13.28 6.19 1.73
CA LEU A 91 12.23 6.30 0.71
C LEU A 91 11.64 7.71 0.69
N MET A 92 11.39 8.34 1.84
CA MET A 92 10.91 9.73 1.89
C MET A 92 11.87 10.72 1.23
N LEU A 93 13.19 10.50 1.32
CA LEU A 93 14.17 11.31 0.61
C LEU A 93 14.10 11.09 -0.90
N ASP A 94 13.95 9.84 -1.33
CA ASP A 94 13.81 9.48 -2.75
C ASP A 94 12.52 10.07 -3.34
N GLU A 95 11.38 9.94 -2.66
CA GLU A 95 10.09 10.56 -3.03
C GLU A 95 10.22 12.08 -3.19
N GLY A 96 10.90 12.73 -2.24
CA GLY A 96 11.17 14.17 -2.31
C GLY A 96 12.01 14.56 -3.52
N GLU A 97 13.01 13.76 -3.87
CA GLU A 97 13.83 14.00 -5.07
C GLU A 97 13.05 13.74 -6.36
N MET A 98 12.25 12.68 -6.43
CA MET A 98 11.37 12.40 -7.58
C MET A 98 10.41 13.57 -7.82
N LYS A 99 9.76 14.08 -6.76
CA LYS A 99 8.92 15.27 -6.83
C LYS A 99 9.68 16.49 -7.36
N ASN A 100 10.91 16.75 -6.87
CA ASN A 100 11.73 17.87 -7.34
C ASN A 100 12.09 17.74 -8.83
N LEU A 101 12.34 16.53 -9.31
CA LEU A 101 12.60 16.27 -10.73
C LEU A 101 11.37 16.54 -11.60
N LEU A 102 10.18 16.16 -11.14
CA LEU A 102 8.91 16.44 -11.80
C LEU A 102 8.62 17.95 -11.84
N ASP A 103 8.86 18.67 -10.74
CA ASP A 103 8.74 20.13 -10.68
C ASP A 103 9.62 20.81 -11.75
N ARG A 104 10.88 20.39 -11.87
CA ARG A 104 11.82 20.90 -12.90
C ARG A 104 11.43 20.52 -14.32
N ALA A 105 10.72 19.40 -14.50
CA ALA A 105 10.21 19.00 -15.81
C ALA A 105 9.03 19.88 -16.23
N LEU A 106 8.10 20.18 -15.32
CA LEU A 106 6.94 21.04 -15.58
C LEU A 106 7.34 22.45 -16.05
N GLU A 107 8.44 23.01 -15.54
CA GLU A 107 8.98 24.31 -15.99
C GLU A 107 9.37 24.33 -17.49
N LYS A 108 9.58 23.16 -18.11
CA LYS A 108 10.13 23.02 -19.46
C LYS A 108 9.15 22.46 -20.47
N ILE A 109 8.07 21.83 -20.00
CA ILE A 109 7.07 21.19 -20.86
C ILE A 109 6.05 22.24 -21.29
N SER A 110 5.76 22.32 -22.59
CA SER A 110 4.71 23.18 -23.15
C SER A 110 3.50 22.41 -23.67
N ASP A 111 3.61 21.09 -23.79
CA ASP A 111 2.50 20.23 -24.24
C ASP A 111 1.51 20.01 -23.08
N PRO A 112 0.23 20.38 -23.23
CA PRO A 112 -0.75 20.34 -22.15
C PRO A 112 -1.10 18.91 -21.71
N VAL A 113 -1.02 17.92 -22.60
CA VAL A 113 -1.29 16.52 -22.25
C VAL A 113 -0.13 15.97 -21.41
N VAL A 114 1.10 16.29 -21.80
CA VAL A 114 2.28 15.88 -21.03
C VAL A 114 2.32 16.61 -19.68
N GLN A 115 1.96 17.90 -19.63
CA GLN A 115 1.84 18.62 -18.35
C GLN A 115 0.87 17.92 -17.41
N LEU A 116 -0.34 17.58 -17.88
CA LEU A 116 -1.34 16.89 -17.06
C LEU A 116 -0.81 15.56 -16.50
N LEU A 117 -0.11 14.76 -17.30
CA LEU A 117 0.46 13.49 -16.85
C LEU A 117 1.57 13.67 -15.81
N ILE A 118 2.43 14.69 -15.98
CA ILE A 118 3.49 14.98 -15.02
C ILE A 118 2.93 15.60 -13.72
N GLU A 119 1.90 16.42 -13.80
CA GLU A 119 1.16 16.94 -12.63
C GLU A 119 0.55 15.78 -11.83
N HIS A 120 -0.10 14.82 -12.50
CA HIS A 120 -0.63 13.61 -11.86
C HIS A 120 0.46 12.83 -11.09
N LEU A 121 1.60 12.54 -11.74
CA LEU A 121 2.71 11.84 -11.08
C LEU A 121 3.24 12.63 -9.86
N LYS A 122 3.32 13.95 -9.99
CA LYS A 122 3.78 14.80 -8.89
C LYS A 122 2.83 14.75 -7.69
N ASP A 123 1.52 14.78 -7.94
CA ASP A 123 0.50 14.66 -6.90
C ASP A 123 0.57 13.29 -6.20
N GLU A 124 0.91 12.23 -6.95
CA GLU A 124 1.18 10.90 -6.39
C GLU A 124 2.39 10.89 -5.46
N GLU A 125 3.54 11.44 -5.87
CA GLU A 125 4.73 11.48 -5.00
C GLU A 125 4.50 12.34 -3.74
N GLU A 126 3.71 13.41 -3.84
CA GLU A 126 3.30 14.20 -2.67
C GLU A 126 2.43 13.38 -1.71
N SER A 127 1.49 12.61 -2.27
CA SER A 127 0.64 11.68 -1.52
C SER A 127 1.46 10.56 -0.87
N HIS A 128 2.42 9.96 -1.59
CA HIS A 128 3.34 8.95 -1.08
C HIS A 128 4.15 9.47 0.10
N LEU A 129 4.72 10.67 -0.01
CA LEU A 129 5.48 11.30 1.08
C LEU A 129 4.62 11.51 2.33
N ASP A 130 3.38 12.00 2.17
CA ASP A 130 2.44 12.17 3.28
C ASP A 130 2.09 10.82 3.92
N TYR A 131 1.79 9.79 3.12
CA TYR A 131 1.51 8.44 3.62
C TYR A 131 2.69 7.82 4.37
N LEU A 132 3.90 7.90 3.83
CA LEU A 132 5.12 7.40 4.49
C LEU A 132 5.32 8.08 5.85
N SER A 133 5.13 9.40 5.92
CA SER A 133 5.24 10.15 7.17
C SER A 133 4.22 9.70 8.23
N LYS A 134 2.99 9.39 7.81
CA LYS A 134 1.93 8.86 8.66
C LYS A 134 2.25 7.45 9.12
N TRP A 135 2.80 6.61 8.24
CA TRP A 135 3.23 5.26 8.58
C TRP A 135 4.30 5.23 9.67
N VAL A 136 5.33 6.08 9.59
CA VAL A 136 6.35 6.19 10.65
C VAL A 136 5.70 6.49 12.00
N ARG A 137 4.78 7.47 12.04
CA ARG A 137 4.07 7.84 13.27
C ARG A 137 3.24 6.69 13.82
N LEU A 138 2.48 5.99 12.97
CA LEU A 138 1.66 4.85 13.37
C LEU A 138 2.51 3.69 13.87
N ILE A 139 3.62 3.37 13.21
CA ILE A 139 4.54 2.30 13.61
C ILE A 139 5.12 2.58 15.00
N GLN A 140 5.49 3.82 15.29
CA GLN A 140 6.01 4.26 16.58
C GLN A 140 4.96 4.17 17.70
N GLN A 141 3.68 4.42 17.37
CA GLN A 141 2.57 4.44 18.33
C GLN A 141 1.92 3.07 18.54
N THR A 142 2.00 2.16 17.57
CA THR A 142 1.29 0.88 17.61
C THR A 142 1.95 -0.04 18.64
N PRO A 143 1.20 -0.67 19.57
CA PRO A 143 1.79 -1.63 20.51
C PRO A 143 2.39 -2.82 19.75
N LEU A 144 3.54 -3.35 20.22
CA LEU A 144 4.20 -4.51 19.58
C LEU A 144 3.33 -5.78 19.63
N GLN A 145 2.34 -5.81 20.52
CA GLN A 145 1.36 -6.87 20.66
C GLN A 145 -0.04 -6.24 20.78
N PRO A 146 -1.03 -6.68 19.96
CA PRO A 146 -2.39 -6.16 20.02
C PRO A 146 -3.15 -6.62 21.28
N LYS A 147 -2.69 -7.68 21.96
CA LYS A 147 -3.27 -8.21 23.20
C LYS A 147 -2.19 -8.32 24.29
N LYS A 148 -2.51 -7.90 25.51
CA LYS A 148 -1.63 -8.02 26.68
C LYS A 148 -1.67 -9.47 27.18
N GLY A 149 -0.53 -10.18 27.15
CA GLY A 149 -0.46 -11.56 27.65
C GLY A 149 -0.83 -11.65 29.14
N THR A 150 -1.66 -12.63 29.51
CA THR A 150 -1.96 -12.97 30.90
C THR A 150 -0.79 -13.77 31.49
N LYS A 151 0.14 -13.08 32.16
CA LYS A 151 1.26 -13.60 32.99
C LYS A 151 1.93 -14.91 32.55
N GLY A 152 3.21 -14.82 32.14
CA GLY A 152 4.18 -15.91 32.30
C GLY A 152 4.14 -17.06 31.30
N THR A 153 3.22 -17.06 30.33
CA THR A 153 3.22 -18.02 29.22
C THR A 153 3.24 -17.26 27.90
N ASP A 154 4.43 -16.81 27.50
CA ASP A 154 4.74 -16.79 26.07
C ASP A 154 4.72 -18.26 25.64
N ILE A 155 3.92 -18.56 24.60
CA ILE A 155 3.42 -19.87 24.16
C ILE A 155 2.05 -20.23 24.76
N VAL A 156 1.00 -20.02 23.96
CA VAL A 156 -0.28 -20.75 24.05
C VAL A 156 -0.70 -20.98 22.59
N CYS A 157 -0.32 -22.08 21.93
CA CYS A 157 -0.72 -23.50 22.02
C CYS A 157 -1.79 -23.90 20.99
N GLU A 158 -1.75 -25.21 20.70
CA GLU A 158 -2.28 -26.03 19.60
C GLU A 158 -3.60 -25.60 18.93
N ALA A 159 -3.61 -25.74 17.60
CA ALA A 159 -4.79 -25.60 16.76
C ALA A 159 -5.73 -26.79 16.96
N GLU A 160 -7.01 -26.50 17.21
CA GLU A 160 -8.11 -27.42 16.88
C GLU A 160 -8.39 -27.40 15.37
#